data_AF-A0A195ESQ5-F1
#
_entry.id   AF-A0A195ESQ5-F1
#
_cell.length_a   1.000
_cell.length_b   1.000
_cell.length_c   1.000
_cell.angle_alpha   90.00
_cell.angle_beta   90.00
_cell.angle_gamma   90.00
#
_symmetry.space_group_name_H-M   'P 1'
#
loop_
_entity.id
_entity.type
_entity.pdbx_description
1 polymer ?
#
loop_
_entity_poly.entity_id
_entity_poly.type
_entity_poly.pdbx_seq_one_letter_code
_entity_poly.pdbx_strand_id
1 'polypeptide(L)' 'PSGSPDLNPLDYFLWGHLKSLVYTIPIENENDLRNRIVASCEAIRNTPVIFERVRQSLRRRLDGCIMAQGGHFQQFI' A
#
# COMPACT_ATOMS: atom_id res chain seq x y z
N PRO A 1 8.10 14.94 5.04
CA PRO A 1 8.82 15.14 6.33
C PRO A 1 9.69 13.90 6.60
N SER A 2 10.61 13.93 7.57
CA SER A 2 11.14 12.67 8.11
C SER A 2 9.97 11.83 8.65
N GLY A 3 9.84 10.58 8.20
CA GLY A 3 8.74 9.69 8.60
C GLY A 3 7.37 10.10 8.05
N SER A 4 7.20 10.18 6.72
CA SER A 4 5.89 10.37 6.07
C SER A 4 5.33 9.07 5.48
N PRO A 5 4.71 8.20 6.30
CA PRO A 5 3.99 7.01 5.80
C PRO A 5 3.01 7.34 4.68
N ASP A 6 2.38 8.52 4.76
CA ASP A 6 1.42 8.99 3.76
C ASP A 6 2.00 9.22 2.37
N LEU A 7 3.33 9.28 2.23
CA LEU A 7 4.02 9.43 0.94
C LEU A 7 4.76 8.16 0.50
N ASN A 8 4.87 7.13 1.36
CA ASN A 8 5.49 5.86 1.03
C ASN A 8 4.43 4.86 0.51
N PRO A 9 4.47 4.45 -0.77
CA PRO A 9 3.52 3.48 -1.33
C PRO A 9 3.52 2.12 -0.63
N LEU A 10 4.63 1.75 0.03
CA LEU A 10 4.67 0.53 0.81
C LEU A 10 3.80 0.65 2.06
N ASP A 11 3.82 1.80 2.72
CA ASP A 11 3.11 2.05 3.98
C ASP A 11 1.64 2.37 3.76
N TYR A 12 1.31 3.29 2.85
CA TYR A 12 -0.09 3.69 2.64
C TYR A 12 -0.90 2.68 1.81
N PHE A 13 -0.24 1.79 1.07
CA PHE A 13 -0.92 0.84 0.17
C PHE A 13 -0.49 -0.60 0.38
N LEU A 14 0.78 -0.94 0.12
CA LEU A 14 1.19 -2.35 -0.04
C LEU A 14 0.92 -3.17 1.22
N TRP A 15 1.33 -2.69 2.39
CA TRP A 15 1.15 -3.44 3.63
C TRP A 15 -0.31 -3.68 3.98
N GLY A 16 -1.19 -2.71 3.72
CA GLY A 16 -2.63 -2.88 3.91
C GLY A 16 -3.21 -3.92 2.96
N HIS A 17 -2.88 -3.80 1.67
CA HIS A 17 -3.40 -4.71 0.64
C HIS A 17 -2.86 -6.13 0.80
N LEU A 18 -1.56 -6.29 1.06
CA LEU A 18 -0.95 -7.60 1.28
C LEU A 18 -1.59 -8.32 2.47
N LYS A 19 -1.83 -7.62 3.59
CA LYS A 19 -2.55 -8.19 4.73
C LYS A 19 -3.96 -8.62 4.36
N SER A 20 -4.69 -7.81 3.57
CA SER A 20 -6.04 -8.18 3.13
C SER A 20 -6.09 -9.48 2.33
N LEU A 21 -5.03 -9.78 1.56
CA LEU A 21 -4.93 -11.02 0.80
C LEU A 21 -4.51 -12.20 1.68
N VAL A 22 -3.44 -12.04 2.46
CA VAL A 22 -2.84 -13.10 3.28
C VAL A 22 -3.81 -13.61 4.35
N TYR A 23 -4.57 -12.70 4.98
CA TYR A 23 -5.48 -13.02 6.08
C TYR A 23 -6.94 -13.22 5.64
N THR A 24 -7.20 -13.46 4.35
CA THR A 24 -8.56 -13.75 3.83
C THR A 24 -9.17 -14.98 4.50
N ILE A 25 -8.34 -15.97 4.82
CA ILE A 25 -8.72 -17.19 5.54
C ILE A 25 -7.75 -17.39 6.72
N PRO A 26 -8.16 -18.10 7.79
CA PRO A 26 -7.27 -18.40 8.90
C PRO A 26 -5.96 -19.06 8.44
N ILE A 27 -4.87 -18.72 9.11
CA ILE A 27 -3.54 -19.27 8.84
C ILE A 27 -3.32 -20.46 9.76
N GLU A 28 -2.85 -21.57 9.20
CA GLU A 28 -2.73 -22.82 9.94
C GLU A 28 -1.36 -22.97 10.61
N ASN A 29 -0.30 -22.47 9.96
CA ASN A 29 1.08 -22.56 10.45
C ASN A 29 2.00 -21.57 9.72
N GLU A 30 3.26 -21.51 10.13
CA GLU A 30 4.24 -20.58 9.58
C GLU A 30 4.55 -20.82 8.09
N ASN A 31 4.59 -22.08 7.64
CA ASN A 31 4.85 -22.37 6.23
C ASN A 31 3.70 -21.92 5.33
N ASP A 32 2.46 -22.13 5.78
CA ASP A 32 1.26 -21.60 5.11
C ASP A 32 1.31 -20.07 5.03
N LEU A 33 1.64 -19.37 6.12
CA LEU A 33 1.83 -17.92 6.10
C LEU A 33 2.87 -17.48 5.06
N ARG A 34 4.06 -18.10 5.06
CA ARG A 34 5.15 -17.78 4.12
C ARG A 34 4.70 -17.97 2.68
N ASN A 35 4.05 -19.11 2.38
CA ASN A 35 3.54 -19.42 1.04
C ASN A 35 2.49 -18.41 0.59
N ARG A 36 1.57 -18.02 1.47
CA ARG A 36 0.54 -17.02 1.16
C ARG A 36 1.12 -15.63 0.92
N ILE A 37 2.15 -15.23 1.66
CA ILE A 37 2.84 -13.95 1.42
C ILE A 37 3.43 -13.95 0.00
N VAL A 38 4.15 -15.01 -0.38
CA VAL A 38 4.76 -15.13 -1.71
C VAL A 38 3.68 -15.09 -2.81
N ALA A 39 2.65 -15.93 -2.69
CA ALA A 39 1.55 -15.99 -3.66
C ALA A 39 0.80 -14.65 -3.78
N SER A 40 0.57 -13.95 -2.67
CA SER A 40 -0.09 -12.64 -2.68
C SER A 40 0.78 -11.57 -3.34
N CYS A 41 2.10 -11.58 -3.09
CA CYS A 41 3.04 -10.71 -3.78
C CYS A 41 3.08 -10.97 -5.29
N GLU A 42 3.03 -12.24 -5.72
CA GLU A 42 2.94 -12.60 -7.13
C GLU A 42 1.63 -12.13 -7.77
N ALA A 43 0.49 -12.30 -7.08
CA ALA A 43 -0.81 -11.82 -7.55
C ALA A 43 -0.82 -10.29 -7.76
N ILE A 44 -0.26 -9.53 -6.79
CA ILE A 44 -0.12 -8.07 -6.92
C ILE A 44 0.78 -7.71 -8.11
N ARG A 45 1.94 -8.37 -8.24
CA ARG A 45 2.89 -8.14 -9.35
C ARG A 45 2.25 -8.39 -10.71
N ASN A 46 1.42 -9.42 -10.81
CA ASN A 46 0.75 -9.82 -12.05
C ASN A 46 -0.53 -9.03 -12.35
N THR A 47 -0.83 -7.97 -11.58
CA THR A 47 -2.02 -7.12 -11.81
C THR A 47 -1.61 -5.66 -12.10
N PRO A 48 -1.22 -5.33 -13.35
CA PRO A 48 -0.63 -4.03 -13.70
C PRO A 48 -1.47 -2.79 -13.33
N VAL A 49 -2.80 -2.92 -13.34
CA VAL A 49 -3.73 -1.83 -12.99
C VAL A 49 -3.53 -1.32 -11.56
N ILE A 50 -3.04 -2.17 -10.65
CA ILE A 50 -2.73 -1.77 -9.28
C ILE A 50 -1.65 -0.69 -9.27
N PHE A 51 -0.59 -0.84 -10.06
CA PHE A 51 0.51 0.12 -10.10
C PHE A 51 0.10 1.47 -10.69
N GLU A 52 -0.82 1.49 -11.66
CA GLU A 52 -1.41 2.74 -12.16
C GLU A 52 -2.17 3.47 -11.05
N ARG A 53 -3.02 2.76 -10.30
CA ARG A 53 -3.77 3.36 -9.18
C ARG A 53 -2.85 3.88 -8.08
N VAL A 54 -1.80 3.14 -7.74
CA VAL A 54 -0.79 3.58 -6.76
C VAL A 54 -0.08 4.86 -7.22
N ARG A 55 0.30 4.94 -8.50
CA ARG A 55 0.90 6.17 -9.06
C ARG A 55 -0.05 7.37 -9.02
N GLN A 56 -1.33 7.16 -9.34
CA GLN A 56 -2.34 8.22 -9.25
C GLN A 56 -2.56 8.68 -7.81
N SER A 57 -2.65 7.74 -6.87
CA SER A 57 -2.72 8.04 -5.43
C SER A 57 -1.51 8.83 -4.96
N LEU A 58 -0.30 8.45 -5.36
CA LEU A 58 0.92 9.17 -5.01
C LEU A 58 0.88 10.62 -5.50
N ARG A 59 0.43 10.86 -6.74
CA ARG A 59 0.28 12.24 -7.27
C ARG A 59 -0.66 13.07 -6.41
N ARG A 60 -1.87 12.56 -6.12
CA ARG A 60 -2.85 13.26 -5.27
C ARG A 60 -2.30 13.57 -3.88
N ARG A 61 -1.58 12.62 -3.27
CA ARG A 61 -0.94 12.78 -1.96
C ARG A 61 0.16 13.84 -1.98
N LEU A 62 0.96 13.89 -3.04
CA LEU A 62 1.96 14.93 -3.24
C LEU A 62 1.31 16.31 -3.41
N ASP A 63 0.26 16.41 -4.23
CA ASP A 63 -0.47 17.66 -4.44
C ASP A 63 -1.08 18.17 -3.12
N GLY A 64 -1.71 17.28 -2.35
CA GLY A 64 -2.21 17.60 -1.01
C GLY A 64 -1.11 18.08 -0.06
N CYS A 65 0.04 17.43 -0.07
CA CYS A 65 1.20 17.84 0.74
C CYS A 65 1.70 19.23 0.34
N ILE A 66 1.75 19.55 -0.95
CA ILE A 66 2.12 20.88 -1.46
C ILE A 66 1.11 21.94 -1.01
N MET A 67 -0.19 21.66 -1.18
CA MET A 67 -1.27 22.55 -0.73
C MET A 67 -1.22 22.81 0.79
N ALA A 68 -0.84 21.80 1.57
CA ALA A 68 -0.65 21.91 3.01
C ALA A 68 0.72 22.48 3.42
N GLN A 69 1.56 22.92 2.47
CA GLN A 69 2.93 23.40 2.71
C GLN A 69 3.78 22.43 3.55
N GLY A 70 3.61 21.12 3.34
CA GLY A 70 4.29 20.06 4.09
C GLY A 70 3.63 19.67 5.42
N GLY A 71 2.48 20.28 5.77
CA GLY A 71 1.64 19.91 6.91
C GLY A 71 0.76 18.68 6.65
N HIS A 72 -0.21 18.43 7.54
CA HIS A 72 -1.17 17.33 7.41
C HIS A 72 -2.13 17.56 6.24
N PHE A 73 -2.17 16.59 5.32
CA PHE A 73 -2.92 16.70 4.07
C PHE A 73 -3.98 15.60 3.90
N GLN A 74 -4.26 14.79 4.93
CA GLN A 74 -5.23 13.70 4.87
C GLN A 74 -6.63 14.15 4.41
N GLN A 75 -7.00 15.40 4.68
CA GLN A 75 -8.25 16.02 4.21
C GLN A 75 -8.31 16.24 2.68
N PHE A 76 -7.18 16.09 1.98
CA PHE A 76 -7.02 16.33 0.54
C PHE A 76 -6.75 15.04 -0.27
N ILE A 77 -6.73 13.86 0.37
CA ILE A 77 -6.41 12.55 -0.24
C ILE A 77 -7.68 11.80 -0.62
#